data_AF-A0A7C2L764-F1
#
_entry.id   AF-A0A7C2L764-F1
#
_cell.length_a   1.000
_cell.length_b   1.000
_cell.length_c   1.000
_cell.angle_alpha   90.00
_cell.angle_beta   90.00
_cell.angle_gamma   90.00
#
_symmetry.space_group_name_H-M   'P 1'
#
loop_
_entity.id
_entity.type
_entity.pdbx_description
1 polymer ?
#
loop_
_entity_poly.entity_id
_entity_poly.type
_entity_poly.pdbx_seq_one_letter_code
_entity_poly.pdbx_strand_id
1 'polypeptide(L)'
;MDANMTVECCLHLESPIIDDLPQDFASALRAEPRAAAFFEQIAPFYRKGYLRWVESAKRPETRAKRIMEAVQLLAEGRSQR
;
A
#
# COMPACT_ATOMS: atom_id res chain seq x y z
N MET A 1 -19.77 2.78 -14.29
CA MET A 1 -18.41 3.10 -14.80
C MET A 1 -17.48 2.26 -13.96
N ASP A 2 -17.46 0.97 -14.27
CA ASP A 2 -16.86 -0.04 -13.41
C ASP A 2 -15.70 -0.62 -14.21
N ALA A 3 -14.54 0.01 -14.01
CA ALA A 3 -13.33 -0.31 -14.74
C ALA A 3 -12.81 -1.67 -14.26
N ASN A 4 -13.19 -2.71 -14.99
CA ASN A 4 -12.58 -4.03 -14.99
C ASN A 4 -11.10 -3.90 -15.44
N MET A 5 -10.23 -3.49 -14.53
CA MET A 5 -8.79 -3.38 -14.75
C MET A 5 -8.14 -4.72 -14.37
N THR A 6 -8.15 -5.67 -15.31
CA THR A 6 -7.26 -6.82 -15.28
C THR A 6 -5.84 -6.29 -15.52
N VAL A 7 -5.05 -6.12 -14.47
CA VAL A 7 -3.65 -5.69 -14.60
C VAL A 7 -2.78 -6.92 -14.48
N GLU A 8 -2.29 -7.40 -15.63
CA GLU A 8 -1.13 -8.28 -15.72
C GLU A 8 0.04 -7.60 -14.98
N CYS A 9 0.42 -8.16 -13.84
CA CYS A 9 1.52 -7.64 -13.04
C CYS A 9 2.80 -8.38 -13.42
N CYS A 10 3.47 -7.90 -14.48
CA CYS A 10 4.85 -8.29 -14.78
C CYS A 10 5.76 -7.73 -13.67
N LEU A 11 6.11 -8.59 -12.71
CA LEU A 11 7.07 -8.30 -11.65
C LEU A 11 8.48 -8.19 -12.24
N HIS A 12 8.97 -6.97 -12.43
CA HIS A 12 10.40 -6.74 -12.65
C HIS A 12 11.07 -6.50 -11.30
N LEU A 13 12.02 -7.39 -10.99
CA LEU A 13 12.83 -7.39 -9.77
C LEU A 13 13.89 -6.31 -9.84
N GLU A 14 13.68 -5.16 -9.21
CA GLU A 14 14.79 -4.27 -8.86
C GLU A 14 14.37 -3.35 -7.68
N SER A 15 14.97 -3.61 -6.52
CA SER A 15 14.87 -2.86 -5.24
C SER A 15 13.55 -2.99 -4.44
N PRO A 16 13.62 -2.93 -3.09
CA PRO A 16 12.43 -3.00 -2.26
C PRO A 16 11.60 -1.74 -2.43
N ILE A 17 10.43 -1.89 -3.06
CA ILE A 17 9.45 -0.82 -3.33
C ILE A 17 9.06 -0.09 -2.03
N ILE A 18 9.21 -0.76 -0.88
CA ILE A 18 8.94 -0.23 0.45
C ILE A 18 9.87 0.93 0.82
N ASP A 19 11.11 0.97 0.32
CA ASP A 19 12.08 2.02 0.66
C ASP A 19 11.78 3.36 -0.03
N ASP A 20 11.03 3.33 -1.14
CA ASP A 20 10.55 4.52 -1.85
C ASP A 20 9.29 5.14 -1.18
N LEU A 21 8.69 4.44 -0.21
CA LEU A 21 7.51 4.92 0.51
C LEU A 21 7.91 5.94 1.60
N PRO A 22 6.96 6.81 2.00
CA PRO A 22 7.14 7.64 3.19
C PRO A 22 7.53 6.79 4.40
N GLN A 23 8.49 7.28 5.18
CA GLN A 23 9.09 6.53 6.29
C GLN A 23 8.06 5.99 7.29
N ASP A 24 7.00 6.74 7.55
CA ASP A 24 5.86 6.34 8.38
C ASP A 24 5.09 5.13 7.83
N PHE A 25 4.87 5.09 6.51
CA PHE A 25 4.18 3.99 5.85
C PHE A 25 5.09 2.76 5.70
N ALA A 26 6.36 2.97 5.32
CA ALA A 26 7.37 1.93 5.25
C ALA A 26 7.57 1.24 6.62
N SER A 27 7.64 2.02 7.70
CA SER A 27 7.81 1.48 9.06
C SER A 27 6.59 0.65 9.49
N ALA A 28 5.38 1.10 9.16
CA ALA A 28 4.16 0.36 9.46
C ALA A 28 4.05 -0.95 8.67
N LEU A 29 4.48 -0.96 7.40
CA LEU A 29 4.56 -2.19 6.60
C LEU A 29 5.64 -3.15 7.13
N ARG A 30 6.81 -2.64 7.53
CA ARG A 30 7.87 -3.46 8.13
C ARG A 30 7.44 -4.09 9.47
N ALA A 31 6.58 -3.42 10.22
CA ALA A 31 6.02 -3.97 11.45
C ALA A 31 5.04 -5.13 11.21
N GLU A 32 4.48 -5.24 9.99
CA GLU A 32 3.53 -6.30 9.62
C GLU A 32 3.98 -7.02 8.33
N PRO A 33 4.77 -8.09 8.43
CA PRO A 33 5.37 -8.75 7.27
C PRO A 33 4.33 -9.33 6.31
N ARG A 34 3.12 -9.67 6.77
CA ARG A 34 2.03 -10.12 5.88
C ARG A 34 1.56 -9.01 4.95
N ALA A 35 1.37 -7.81 5.50
CA ALA A 35 1.01 -6.63 4.71
C ALA A 35 2.13 -6.23 3.74
N ALA A 36 3.39 -6.27 4.19
CA ALA A 36 4.55 -6.02 3.33
C ALA A 36 4.60 -6.98 2.13
N ALA A 37 4.50 -8.29 2.37
CA ALA A 37 4.52 -9.29 1.31
C ALA A 37 3.36 -9.14 0.32
N PHE A 38 2.16 -8.82 0.80
CA PHE A 38 1.01 -8.55 -0.08
C PHE A 38 1.21 -7.26 -0.88
N PHE A 39 1.71 -6.19 -0.24
CA PHE A 39 2.01 -4.93 -0.90
C PHE A 39 3.06 -5.08 -2.01
N GLU A 40 4.07 -5.94 -1.84
CA GLU A 40 5.05 -6.26 -2.88
C GLU A 40 4.47 -7.11 -4.02
N GLN A 41 3.33 -7.78 -3.82
CA GLN A 41 2.66 -8.57 -4.84
C GLN A 41 1.59 -7.78 -5.64
N ILE A 42 0.91 -6.81 -5.02
CA ILE A 42 -0.16 -6.05 -5.70
C ILE A 42 0.38 -5.12 -6.81
N ALA A 43 -0.46 -4.77 -7.78
CA ALA A 43 -0.03 -3.90 -8.87
C ALA A 43 0.36 -2.48 -8.39
N PRO A 44 1.31 -1.80 -9.07
CA PRO A 44 1.76 -0.44 -8.72
C PRO A 44 0.63 0.59 -8.63
N PHE A 45 -0.46 0.40 -9.38
CA PHE A 45 -1.64 1.26 -9.34
C PHE A 45 -2.30 1.27 -7.96
N TYR A 46 -2.50 0.10 -7.34
CA TYR A 46 -3.07 -0.01 -6.00
C TYR A 46 -2.17 0.64 -4.96
N ARG A 47 -0.85 0.44 -5.08
CA ARG A 47 0.15 1.09 -4.20
C ARG A 47 0.01 2.61 -4.23
N LYS A 48 -0.05 3.19 -5.44
CA LYS A 48 -0.27 4.63 -5.63
C LYS A 48 -1.61 5.10 -5.06
N GLY A 49 -2.64 4.25 -5.10
CA GLY A 49 -3.93 4.51 -4.45
C GLY A 49 -3.81 4.68 -2.93
N TYR A 50 -3.15 3.74 -2.25
CA TYR A 50 -2.90 3.84 -0.81
C TYR A 50 -2.06 5.07 -0.46
N LEU A 51 -0.99 5.33 -1.21
CA LEU A 51 -0.16 6.53 -1.05
C LEU A 51 -0.99 7.81 -1.13
N ARG A 52 -1.76 7.99 -2.21
CA ARG A 52 -2.63 9.16 -2.40
C ARG A 52 -3.64 9.32 -1.27
N TRP A 53 -4.19 8.22 -0.77
CA TRP A 53 -5.12 8.24 0.35
C TRP A 53 -4.46 8.66 1.67
N VAL A 54 -3.24 8.19 1.93
CA VAL A 54 -2.43 8.62 3.08
C VAL A 54 -2.02 10.08 2.94
N GLU A 55 -1.56 10.52 1.76
CA GLU A 55 -1.17 11.91 1.47
C GLU A 55 -2.35 12.89 1.52
N SER A 56 -3.56 12.43 1.21
CA SER A 56 -4.78 13.22 1.34
C SER A 56 -5.07 13.63 2.80
N ALA A 57 -4.51 12.93 3.80
CA ALA A 57 -4.67 13.31 5.20
C ALA A 57 -3.73 14.45 5.58
N LYS A 58 -4.26 15.67 5.68
CA LYS A 58 -3.51 16.87 6.06
C LYS A 58 -3.02 16.88 7.52
N ARG A 59 -3.65 16.09 8.40
CA ARG A 59 -3.29 16.01 9.83
C ARG A 59 -2.43 14.77 10.07
N PRO A 60 -1.30 14.89 10.81
CA PRO A 60 -0.40 13.76 11.06
C PRO A 60 -1.08 12.62 11.83
N GLU A 61 -1.97 12.94 12.78
CA GLU A 61 -2.75 11.95 13.52
C GLU A 61 -3.69 11.14 12.60
N THR A 62 -4.33 11.81 11.64
CA THR A 62 -5.21 11.13 10.66
C THR A 62 -4.40 10.31 9.68
N ARG A 63 -3.22 10.78 9.29
CA ARG A 63 -2.29 10.07 8.43
C ARG A 63 -1.86 8.74 9.07
N ALA A 64 -1.45 8.77 10.33
CA ALA A 64 -1.09 7.57 11.09
C ALA A 64 -2.24 6.56 11.16
N LYS A 65 -3.48 7.03 11.41
CA LYS A 65 -4.67 6.17 11.39
C LYS A 65 -4.91 5.52 10.03
N ARG A 66 -4.82 6.27 8.93
CA ARG A 66 -4.98 5.72 7.57
C ARG A 66 -3.88 4.73 7.20
N ILE A 67 -2.65 4.96 7.66
CA ILE A 67 -1.53 4.03 7.47
C ILE A 67 -1.81 2.71 8.17
N MET A 68 -2.21 2.76 9.44
CA MET A 68 -2.57 1.56 10.17
C MET A 68 -3.72 0.82 9.47
N GLU A 69 -4.75 1.55 9.03
CA GLU A 69 -5.89 0.97 8.32
C GLU A 69 -5.47 0.35 6.98
N ALA A 70 -4.61 1.01 6.20
CA ALA A 70 -4.03 0.44 4.98
C ALA A 70 -3.24 -0.83 5.26
N VAL A 71 -2.38 -0.84 6.28
CA VAL A 71 -1.59 -2.02 6.67
C VAL A 71 -2.50 -3.17 7.11
N GLN A 72 -3.56 -2.90 7.89
CA GLN A 72 -4.54 -3.90 8.29
C GLN A 72 -5.26 -4.49 7.06
N LEU A 73 -5.73 -3.66 6.14
CA LEU A 73 -6.39 -4.11 4.91
C LEU A 73 -5.46 -4.98 4.03
N LEU A 74 -4.19 -4.60 3.92
CA LEU A 74 -3.17 -5.37 3.21
C LEU A 74 -2.86 -6.70 3.93
N ALA A 75 -2.81 -6.71 5.26
CA ALA A 75 -2.61 -7.91 6.06
C ALA A 75 -3.80 -8.88 5.97
N GLU A 76 -5.02 -8.35 5.83
CA GLU A 76 -6.24 -9.13 5.58
C GLU A 76 -6.35 -9.64 4.14
N GLY A 77 -5.44 -9.26 3.24
CA GLY A 77 -5.51 -9.60 1.81
C GLY A 77 -6.69 -8.91 1.09
N ARG A 78 -7.27 -7.87 1.70
CA ARG A 78 -8.35 -7.07 1.13
C ARG A 78 -7.76 -5.90 0.36
N SER A 79 -7.28 -6.16 -0.87
CA SER A 79 -7.17 -5.08 -1.86
C SER A 79 -8.58 -4.60 -2.19
N GLN A 80 -8.83 -3.28 -2.17
CA GLN A 80 -10.11 -2.71 -2.63
C GLN A 80 -10.51 -3.40 -3.94
N ARG A 81 -11.59 -4.19 -3.88
CA ARG A 81 -12.13 -4.97 -4.99
C ARG A 81 -12.99 -4.08 -5.87
#